data_AF-A0AAD6TYT7-F1
#
_entry.id   AF-A0AAD6TYT7-F1
#
_cell.length_a   1.000
_cell.length_b   1.000
_cell.length_c   1.000
_cell.angle_alpha   90.00
_cell.angle_beta   90.00
_cell.angle_gamma   90.00
#
_symmetry.space_group_name_H-M   'P 1'
#
loop_
_entity.id
_entity.type
_entity.pdbx_description
1 polymer ?
#
loop_
_entity_poly.entity_id
_entity_poly.type
_entity_poly.pdbx_seq_one_letter_code
_entity_poly.pdbx_strand_id
1 'polypeptide(L)'
;MPARHVRFSSENSYHSPPPFLSSSVETASSSSGPFTPPSHHYANLPGPTPYAPRRSHTTSSSHRARAHNLMAYSEAPLLSYDVSLHPSSISTHFHGLSSTGMLEPAVYPPQLTITITSPHLPWTIPVAASNSRYVTVSDALTALYRALRTNITPSEFHALGEKKLMRRAGTAYTQRYMRLKGHRGYEEEKKGGVKRVDFLMGCTKFRGLSPTDHADVWRLHVS
;
A
#
# COMPACT_ATOMS: atom_id res chain seq x y z
N MET A 1 34.70 36.12 12.79
CA MET A 1 34.20 34.72 12.82
C MET A 1 34.25 34.22 14.26
N PRO A 2 33.14 34.20 15.03
CA PRO A 2 33.13 33.49 16.31
C PRO A 2 32.67 32.04 16.09
N ALA A 3 33.53 31.08 16.45
CA ALA A 3 33.25 29.65 16.38
C ALA A 3 32.27 29.25 17.51
N ARG A 4 31.17 28.59 17.15
CA ARG A 4 30.22 28.00 18.11
C ARG A 4 30.76 26.66 18.59
N HIS A 5 31.07 26.56 19.87
CA HIS A 5 31.34 25.27 20.53
C HIS A 5 30.06 24.73 21.17
N VAL A 6 29.72 23.49 20.82
CA VAL A 6 28.63 22.73 21.44
C VAL A 6 29.21 21.96 22.63
N ARG A 7 28.65 22.18 23.82
CA ARG A 7 28.95 21.40 25.03
C ARG A 7 27.83 20.40 25.24
N PHE A 8 28.17 19.13 25.42
CA PHE A 8 27.26 18.07 25.81
C PHE A 8 27.26 17.93 27.34
N SER A 9 26.10 17.76 27.95
CA SER A 9 25.93 17.51 29.40
C SER A 9 26.32 16.07 29.75
N SER A 10 26.97 15.89 30.89
CA SER A 10 27.50 14.59 31.36
C SER A 10 26.48 13.73 32.14
N GLU A 11 25.25 14.18 32.31
CA GLU A 11 24.23 13.47 33.08
C GLU A 11 23.16 12.86 32.17
N ASN A 12 23.05 11.53 32.23
CA ASN A 12 22.07 10.74 31.50
C ASN A 12 20.95 10.35 32.48
N SER A 13 19.81 11.04 32.44
CA SER A 13 18.67 10.74 33.31
C SER A 13 17.93 9.50 32.82
N TYR A 14 18.17 8.35 33.48
CA TYR A 14 17.43 7.11 33.27
C TYR A 14 16.13 7.14 34.10
N HIS A 15 14.97 7.10 33.43
CA HIS A 15 13.68 6.86 34.09
C HIS A 15 13.38 5.35 34.11
N SER A 16 13.23 4.79 35.31
CA SER A 16 12.70 3.43 35.52
C SER A 16 11.18 3.45 35.65
N PRO A 17 10.44 2.44 35.15
CA PRO A 17 8.99 2.36 35.35
C PRO A 17 8.63 1.93 36.80
N PRO A 18 7.47 2.35 37.33
CA PRO A 18 7.08 2.10 38.72
C PRO A 18 6.65 0.64 38.97
N PRO A 19 6.77 0.15 40.22
CA PRO A 19 6.52 -1.24 40.57
C PRO A 19 5.02 -1.56 40.71
N PHE A 20 4.69 -2.81 40.36
CA PHE A 20 3.41 -3.47 40.57
C PHE A 20 3.04 -3.52 42.05
N LEU A 21 1.82 -3.08 42.38
CA LEU A 21 1.22 -3.33 43.69
C LEU A 21 0.54 -4.71 43.70
N SER A 22 1.14 -5.61 44.47
CA SER A 22 0.52 -6.81 45.00
C SER A 22 -0.24 -6.43 46.27
N SER A 23 -1.50 -6.82 46.39
CA SER A 23 -2.21 -6.84 47.67
C SER A 23 -3.03 -8.13 47.75
N SER A 24 -2.85 -8.80 48.87
CA SER A 24 -3.32 -10.14 49.16
C SER A 24 -4.49 -10.10 50.15
N VAL A 25 -5.23 -11.22 50.14
CA VAL A 25 -6.04 -11.83 51.21
C VAL A 25 -7.48 -11.35 51.45
N GLU A 26 -8.39 -12.25 51.04
CA GLU A 26 -9.65 -12.74 51.62
C GLU A 26 -10.40 -11.93 52.68
N THR A 27 -11.70 -11.71 52.41
CA THR A 27 -12.77 -12.00 53.38
C THR A 27 -14.00 -12.52 52.64
N ALA A 28 -14.47 -13.69 53.07
CA ALA A 28 -15.74 -14.28 52.66
C ALA A 28 -16.93 -13.45 53.15
N SER A 29 -17.92 -13.26 52.29
CA SER A 29 -19.30 -12.99 52.70
C SER A 29 -20.25 -13.58 51.67
N SER A 30 -20.99 -14.59 52.14
CA SER A 30 -22.09 -15.26 51.48
C SER A 30 -23.12 -14.27 50.97
N SER A 31 -23.46 -14.35 49.69
CA SER A 31 -24.71 -13.80 49.17
C SER A 31 -25.31 -14.80 48.19
N SER A 32 -26.49 -15.27 48.56
CA SER A 32 -27.32 -16.26 47.89
C SER A 32 -27.43 -15.97 46.39
N GLY A 33 -27.00 -16.92 45.57
CA GLY A 33 -27.19 -16.88 44.12
C GLY A 33 -28.69 -16.85 43.76
N PRO A 34 -29.07 -16.23 42.63
CA PRO A 34 -30.45 -16.27 42.18
C PRO A 34 -30.84 -17.72 41.80
N PHE A 35 -31.94 -18.17 42.40
CA PHE A 35 -32.59 -19.45 42.18
C PHE A 35 -32.85 -19.73 40.69
N THR A 36 -32.30 -20.82 40.18
CA THR A 36 -32.71 -21.43 38.90
C THR A 36 -34.18 -21.87 38.98
N PRO A 37 -35.05 -21.48 38.03
CA PRO A 37 -36.40 -22.02 37.96
C PRO A 37 -36.38 -23.48 37.42
N PRO A 38 -37.34 -24.33 37.81
CA PRO A 38 -37.35 -25.75 37.50
C PRO A 38 -37.68 -26.04 36.03
N SER A 39 -36.97 -27.04 35.46
CA SER A 39 -37.31 -27.64 34.16
C SER A 39 -38.68 -28.29 34.22
N HIS A 40 -39.66 -27.70 33.55
CA HIS A 40 -40.91 -28.38 33.21
C HIS A 40 -40.85 -28.91 31.77
N HIS A 41 -40.88 -30.23 31.66
CA HIS A 41 -41.20 -30.95 30.43
C HIS A 41 -42.67 -30.75 30.07
N TYR A 42 -42.96 -29.97 29.02
CA TYR A 42 -44.20 -30.05 28.22
C TYR A 42 -43.81 -29.65 26.78
N ALA A 43 -43.76 -30.61 25.84
CA ALA A 43 -44.84 -30.95 24.93
C ALA A 43 -45.15 -29.85 23.88
N ASN A 44 -44.68 -30.10 22.65
CA ASN A 44 -45.21 -29.70 21.35
C ASN A 44 -46.11 -28.44 21.26
N LEU A 45 -45.56 -27.34 20.73
CA LEU A 45 -46.34 -26.36 19.96
C LEU A 45 -45.51 -25.81 18.77
N PRO A 46 -46.11 -25.64 17.58
CA PRO A 46 -45.46 -25.12 16.38
C PRO A 46 -45.61 -23.60 16.31
N GLY A 47 -44.50 -22.87 16.14
CA GLY A 47 -44.53 -21.44 15.86
C GLY A 47 -43.17 -20.94 15.38
N PRO A 48 -43.06 -20.34 14.18
CA PRO A 48 -41.79 -19.77 13.72
C PRO A 48 -41.54 -18.45 14.46
N THR A 49 -40.48 -18.39 15.23
CA THR A 49 -39.98 -17.14 15.81
C THR A 49 -39.51 -16.20 14.69
N PRO A 50 -39.98 -14.94 14.60
CA PRO A 50 -39.59 -13.99 13.55
C PRO A 50 -38.19 -13.38 13.75
N TYR A 51 -37.47 -13.78 14.79
CA TYR A 51 -36.15 -13.26 15.14
C TYR A 51 -35.09 -14.36 15.17
N ALA A 52 -35.00 -15.13 14.09
CA ALA A 52 -33.74 -15.82 13.80
C ALA A 52 -32.79 -14.79 13.18
N PRO A 53 -31.56 -14.57 13.71
CA PRO A 53 -30.56 -13.83 12.98
C PRO A 53 -30.36 -14.56 11.65
N ARG A 54 -30.67 -13.85 10.56
CA ARG A 54 -30.39 -14.29 9.19
C ARG A 54 -28.93 -14.76 9.20
N ARG A 55 -28.70 -16.07 9.14
CA ARG A 55 -27.40 -16.60 8.73
C ARG A 55 -27.22 -16.01 7.34
N SER A 56 -26.42 -14.95 7.26
CA SER A 56 -25.89 -14.48 6.01
C SER A 56 -25.32 -15.71 5.36
N HIS A 57 -25.97 -16.17 4.30
CA HIS A 57 -25.33 -17.06 3.36
C HIS A 57 -24.15 -16.25 2.84
N THR A 58 -23.00 -16.36 3.50
CA THR A 58 -21.74 -16.18 2.83
C THR A 58 -21.75 -17.28 1.79
N THR A 59 -22.31 -16.96 0.63
CA THR A 59 -21.89 -17.60 -0.60
C THR A 59 -20.37 -17.53 -0.52
N SER A 60 -19.76 -18.68 -0.26
CA SER A 60 -18.34 -18.91 -0.44
C SER A 60 -18.09 -18.85 -1.95
N SER A 61 -18.37 -17.68 -2.52
CA SER A 61 -17.73 -17.25 -3.74
C SER A 61 -16.29 -17.12 -3.32
N SER A 62 -15.47 -18.02 -3.85
CA SER A 62 -14.04 -17.84 -4.02
C SER A 62 -13.81 -16.51 -4.75
N HIS A 63 -13.96 -15.39 -4.03
CA HIS A 63 -13.77 -14.05 -4.56
C HIS A 63 -12.28 -13.88 -4.73
N ARG A 64 -11.79 -14.26 -5.91
CA ARG A 64 -10.44 -13.95 -6.35
C ARG A 64 -10.22 -12.46 -6.19
N ALA A 65 -9.07 -12.09 -5.63
CA ALA A 65 -8.70 -10.69 -5.48
C ALA A 65 -8.79 -9.97 -6.84
N ARG A 66 -9.45 -8.81 -6.88
CA ARG A 66 -9.60 -7.97 -8.08
C ARG A 66 -9.18 -6.53 -7.80
N ALA A 67 -8.56 -5.88 -8.78
CA ALA A 67 -8.20 -4.47 -8.67
C ALA A 67 -9.44 -3.58 -8.87
N HIS A 68 -9.42 -2.38 -8.33
CA HIS A 68 -10.38 -1.32 -8.63
C HIS A 68 -10.40 -1.02 -10.13
N ASN A 69 -11.53 -0.58 -10.71
CA ASN A 69 -11.63 -0.32 -12.15
C ASN A 69 -10.60 0.69 -12.68
N LEU A 70 -10.22 1.68 -11.87
CA LEU A 70 -9.16 2.66 -12.20
C LEU A 70 -7.75 2.07 -12.16
N MET A 71 -7.57 0.96 -11.42
CA MET A 71 -6.31 0.28 -11.21
C MET A 71 -6.22 -1.04 -12.00
N ALA A 72 -7.32 -1.56 -12.53
CA ALA A 72 -7.35 -2.85 -13.20
C ALA A 72 -6.62 -2.80 -14.53
N TYR A 73 -5.87 -3.87 -14.83
CA TYR A 73 -5.21 -4.01 -16.12
C TYR A 73 -6.21 -3.98 -17.29
N SER A 74 -5.94 -3.15 -18.28
CA SER A 74 -6.69 -3.06 -19.53
C SER A 74 -5.80 -2.55 -20.66
N GLU A 75 -6.06 -3.02 -21.89
CA GLU A 75 -5.45 -2.46 -23.11
C GLU A 75 -5.84 -0.99 -23.32
N ALA A 76 -7.05 -0.63 -22.88
CA ALA A 76 -7.56 0.72 -22.83
C ALA A 76 -7.85 1.09 -21.36
N PRO A 77 -6.83 1.47 -20.57
CA PRO A 77 -7.02 1.83 -19.17
C PRO A 77 -7.88 3.08 -19.07
N LEU A 78 -8.74 3.13 -18.05
CA LEU A 78 -9.55 4.33 -17.77
C LEU A 78 -8.68 5.51 -17.33
N LEU A 79 -7.53 5.20 -16.73
CA LEU A 79 -6.58 6.14 -16.14
C LEU A 79 -5.39 6.35 -17.08
N SER A 80 -5.21 7.59 -17.53
CA SER A 80 -4.04 8.04 -18.28
C SER A 80 -3.00 8.57 -17.30
N TYR A 81 -1.92 7.82 -17.13
CA TYR A 81 -0.86 8.16 -16.19
C TYR A 81 0.51 7.70 -16.69
N ASP A 82 1.46 8.63 -16.69
CA ASP A 82 2.88 8.35 -16.82
C ASP A 82 3.48 8.22 -15.42
N VAL A 83 3.94 7.03 -15.04
CA VAL A 83 4.46 6.72 -13.71
C VAL A 83 5.76 7.46 -13.37
N SER A 84 6.39 8.11 -14.36
CA SER A 84 7.54 9.00 -14.14
C SER A 84 7.14 10.38 -13.62
N LEU A 85 5.87 10.76 -13.81
CA LEU A 85 5.30 12.04 -13.42
C LEU A 85 4.58 11.95 -12.07
N HIS A 86 4.46 13.11 -11.42
CA HIS A 86 3.77 13.22 -10.14
C HIS A 86 2.29 12.82 -10.28
N PRO A 87 1.65 12.16 -9.29
CA PRO A 87 0.24 11.76 -9.37
C PRO A 87 -0.76 12.89 -9.67
N SER A 88 -0.37 14.17 -9.52
CA SER A 88 -1.19 15.30 -9.98
C SER A 88 -1.35 15.39 -11.51
N SER A 89 -0.55 14.66 -12.29
CA SER A 89 -0.68 14.60 -13.76
C SER A 89 -1.66 13.53 -14.23
N ILE A 90 -2.24 12.75 -13.32
CA ILE A 90 -3.21 11.71 -13.66
C ILE A 90 -4.44 12.36 -14.29
N SER A 91 -4.91 11.79 -15.40
CA SER A 91 -6.16 12.19 -16.05
C SER A 91 -6.98 10.97 -16.44
N THR A 92 -8.28 11.14 -16.69
CA THR A 92 -9.16 10.09 -17.24
C THR A 92 -9.59 10.42 -18.64
N HIS A 93 -9.81 9.37 -19.44
CA HIS A 93 -10.34 9.52 -20.80
C HIS A 93 -11.82 9.91 -20.85
N PHE A 94 -12.56 9.63 -19.77
CA PHE A 94 -13.98 9.95 -19.63
C PHE A 94 -14.14 10.94 -18.47
N HIS A 95 -15.00 11.94 -18.66
CA HIS A 95 -15.24 13.12 -17.82
C HIS A 95 -14.76 13.02 -16.36
N GLY A 96 -13.82 13.91 -15.99
CA GLY A 96 -13.44 14.27 -14.62
C GLY A 96 -13.22 13.12 -13.64
N LEU A 97 -11.95 12.85 -13.30
CA LEU A 97 -11.60 12.03 -12.12
C LEU A 97 -12.39 12.51 -10.90
N SER A 98 -13.40 11.75 -10.48
CA SER A 98 -14.07 12.04 -9.23
C SER A 98 -13.06 11.87 -8.09
N SER A 99 -12.90 12.91 -7.28
CA SER A 99 -12.09 12.86 -6.05
C SER A 99 -12.42 11.62 -5.19
N THR A 100 -13.69 11.19 -5.21
CA THR A 100 -14.14 10.00 -4.50
C THR A 100 -13.46 8.71 -4.98
N GLY A 101 -13.26 8.55 -6.29
CA GLY A 101 -12.66 7.33 -6.86
C GLY A 101 -11.18 7.14 -6.48
N MET A 102 -10.48 8.23 -6.12
CA MET A 102 -9.12 8.16 -5.61
C MET A 102 -9.05 7.67 -4.16
N LEU A 103 -10.14 7.82 -3.40
CA LEU A 103 -10.29 7.41 -1.99
C LEU A 103 -10.96 6.02 -1.85
N GLU A 104 -11.44 5.45 -2.95
CA GLU A 104 -11.96 4.09 -2.98
C GLU A 104 -10.85 3.05 -2.80
N PRO A 105 -11.18 1.83 -2.30
CA PRO A 105 -10.21 0.75 -2.18
C PRO A 105 -9.53 0.45 -3.51
N ALA A 106 -8.20 0.36 -3.52
CA ALA A 106 -7.43 0.00 -4.72
C ALA A 106 -7.68 -1.44 -5.18
N VAL A 107 -8.09 -2.30 -4.24
CA VAL A 107 -8.27 -3.75 -4.43
C VAL A 107 -9.48 -4.24 -3.66
N TYR A 108 -10.08 -5.34 -4.13
CA TYR A 108 -11.20 -6.03 -3.50
C TYR A 108 -10.86 -7.51 -3.32
N PRO A 109 -11.01 -8.08 -2.11
CA PRO A 109 -11.45 -7.42 -0.87
C PRO A 109 -10.49 -6.29 -0.42
N PRO A 110 -10.96 -5.25 0.29
CA PRO A 110 -10.09 -4.17 0.77
C PRO A 110 -8.97 -4.72 1.66
N GLN A 111 -7.72 -4.32 1.38
CA GLN A 111 -6.53 -4.78 2.10
C GLN A 111 -5.81 -3.58 2.74
N LEU A 112 -5.24 -3.77 3.93
CA LEU A 112 -4.44 -2.74 4.63
C LEU A 112 -3.07 -2.52 3.98
N THR A 113 -2.53 -3.57 3.37
CA THR A 113 -1.24 -3.56 2.70
C THR A 113 -1.31 -4.41 1.45
N ILE A 114 -0.64 -3.95 0.39
CA ILE A 114 -0.45 -4.72 -0.84
C ILE A 114 1.01 -4.60 -1.30
N THR A 115 1.46 -5.56 -2.09
CA THR A 115 2.80 -5.56 -2.69
C THR A 115 2.68 -5.49 -4.21
N ILE A 116 3.26 -4.47 -4.82
CA ILE A 116 3.30 -4.34 -6.28
C ILE A 116 4.62 -4.90 -6.80
N THR A 117 4.56 -5.71 -7.85
CA THR A 117 5.71 -6.32 -8.54
C THR A 117 5.67 -5.93 -10.01
N SER A 118 6.83 -5.95 -10.69
CA SER A 118 6.89 -5.73 -12.13
C SER A 118 7.95 -6.64 -12.75
N PRO A 119 7.72 -7.21 -13.95
CA PRO A 119 8.77 -7.94 -14.66
C PRO A 119 10.01 -7.10 -14.97
N HIS A 120 9.88 -5.77 -14.95
CA HIS A 120 10.96 -4.83 -15.23
C HIS A 120 11.76 -4.43 -13.99
N LEU A 121 11.28 -4.79 -12.78
CA LEU A 121 11.87 -4.34 -11.52
C LEU A 121 12.29 -5.56 -10.70
N PRO A 122 13.55 -5.62 -10.23
CA PRO A 122 14.01 -6.72 -9.39
C PRO A 122 13.55 -6.61 -7.93
N TRP A 123 12.95 -5.48 -7.54
CA TRP A 123 12.39 -5.25 -6.21
C TRP A 123 10.86 -5.22 -6.24
N THR A 124 10.27 -5.43 -5.07
CA THR A 124 8.85 -5.23 -4.83
C THR A 124 8.59 -3.82 -4.28
N ILE A 125 7.35 -3.34 -4.44
CA ILE A 125 6.91 -2.02 -3.98
C ILE A 125 5.81 -2.25 -2.94
N PRO A 126 6.12 -2.15 -1.63
CA PRO A 126 5.11 -2.26 -0.60
C PRO A 126 4.25 -0.99 -0.59
N VAL A 127 2.94 -1.19 -0.43
CA VAL A 127 1.95 -0.12 -0.31
C VAL A 127 1.15 -0.36 0.96
N ALA A 128 1.04 0.67 1.80
CA ALA A 128 0.26 0.63 3.03
C ALA A 128 -0.84 1.70 2.99
N ALA A 129 -1.97 1.40 3.62
CA ALA A 129 -3.07 2.33 3.79
C ALA A 129 -2.63 3.58 4.57
N SER A 130 -2.85 4.77 4.01
CA SER A 130 -2.56 6.02 4.73
C SER A 130 -3.56 6.30 5.86
N ASN A 131 -4.79 5.80 5.73
CA ASN A 131 -5.91 6.04 6.63
C ASN A 131 -6.18 4.89 7.63
N SER A 132 -5.29 3.88 7.69
CA SER A 132 -5.45 2.68 8.53
C SER A 132 -6.71 1.84 8.29
N ARG A 133 -7.39 2.00 7.14
CA ARG A 133 -8.60 1.21 6.79
C ARG A 133 -8.35 0.26 5.64
N TYR A 134 -7.82 0.78 4.55
CA TYR A 134 -7.48 0.02 3.35
C TYR A 134 -6.61 0.87 2.44
N VAL A 135 -5.83 0.22 1.57
CA VAL A 135 -5.07 0.88 0.53
C VAL A 135 -6.04 1.51 -0.46
N THR A 136 -5.98 2.83 -0.58
CA THR A 136 -6.76 3.58 -1.58
C THR A 136 -6.07 3.59 -2.94
N VAL A 137 -6.81 3.92 -4.00
CA VAL A 137 -6.22 4.16 -5.33
C VAL A 137 -5.12 5.23 -5.26
N SER A 138 -5.34 6.29 -4.48
CA SER A 138 -4.36 7.35 -4.24
C SER A 138 -3.09 6.84 -3.54
N ASP A 139 -3.24 5.99 -2.51
CA ASP A 139 -2.10 5.39 -1.81
C ASP A 139 -1.24 4.55 -2.76
N ALA A 140 -1.88 3.71 -3.58
CA ALA A 140 -1.18 2.85 -4.54
C ALA A 140 -0.40 3.64 -5.59
N LEU A 141 -1.01 4.66 -6.20
CA LEU A 141 -0.35 5.49 -7.22
C LEU A 141 0.75 6.37 -6.62
N THR A 142 0.54 6.89 -5.41
CA THR A 142 1.54 7.69 -4.70
C THR A 142 2.73 6.83 -4.27
N ALA A 143 2.50 5.63 -3.74
CA ALA A 143 3.56 4.69 -3.38
C ALA A 143 4.35 4.26 -4.62
N LEU A 144 3.67 3.98 -5.73
CA LEU A 144 4.31 3.66 -7.01
C LEU A 144 5.23 4.80 -7.47
N TYR A 145 4.74 6.04 -7.48
CA TYR A 145 5.53 7.22 -7.85
C TYR A 145 6.78 7.36 -6.97
N ARG A 146 6.61 7.30 -5.65
CA ARG A 146 7.73 7.46 -4.69
C ARG A 146 8.78 6.37 -4.85
N ALA A 147 8.33 5.12 -4.98
CA ALA A 147 9.22 3.98 -5.17
C ALA A 147 10.02 4.09 -6.48
N LEU A 148 9.38 4.48 -7.58
CA LEU A 148 10.03 4.63 -8.88
C LEU A 148 10.97 5.84 -8.96
N ARG A 149 10.72 6.90 -8.19
CA ARG A 149 11.60 8.08 -8.11
C ARG A 149 12.82 7.87 -7.22
N THR A 150 12.92 6.75 -6.53
CA THR A 150 14.08 6.42 -5.70
C THR A 150 15.33 6.19 -6.56
N ASN A 151 16.43 6.80 -6.15
CA ASN A 151 17.74 6.59 -6.76
C ASN A 151 18.20 5.15 -6.53
N ILE A 152 18.81 4.54 -7.55
CA ILE A 152 19.39 3.21 -7.37
C ILE A 152 20.81 3.30 -6.84
N THR A 153 21.20 2.27 -6.12
CA THR A 153 22.59 2.01 -5.74
C THR A 153 23.34 1.32 -6.88
N PRO A 154 24.69 1.41 -6.90
CA PRO A 154 25.50 0.68 -7.87
C PRO A 154 25.26 -0.84 -7.82
N SER A 155 25.08 -1.40 -6.62
CA SER A 155 24.78 -2.84 -6.45
C SER A 155 23.45 -3.23 -7.08
N GLU A 156 22.39 -2.44 -6.91
CA GLU A 156 21.10 -2.66 -7.60
C GLU A 156 21.24 -2.55 -9.12
N PHE A 157 22.08 -1.62 -9.61
CA PHE A 157 22.35 -1.49 -11.05
C PHE A 157 23.07 -2.71 -11.62
N HIS A 158 24.03 -3.26 -10.90
CA HIS A 158 24.75 -4.48 -11.29
C HIS A 158 23.90 -5.75 -11.13
N ALA A 159 22.96 -5.76 -10.19
CA ALA A 159 22.04 -6.88 -9.97
C ALA A 159 21.10 -7.16 -11.16
N LEU A 160 20.93 -6.21 -12.10
CA LEU A 160 20.26 -6.48 -13.38
C LEU A 160 20.92 -7.63 -14.15
N GLY A 161 22.22 -7.88 -13.96
CA GLY A 161 23.00 -8.99 -14.52
C GLY A 161 23.22 -8.93 -16.03
N GLU A 162 22.24 -8.44 -16.79
CA GLU A 162 22.24 -8.41 -18.24
C GLU A 162 22.73 -7.05 -18.77
N LYS A 163 23.88 -7.04 -19.45
CA LYS A 163 24.47 -5.84 -20.06
C LYS A 163 23.49 -5.08 -20.97
N LYS A 164 22.60 -5.79 -21.67
CA LYS A 164 21.58 -5.20 -22.55
C LYS A 164 20.56 -4.38 -21.74
N LEU A 165 20.08 -4.90 -20.63
CA LEU A 165 19.14 -4.20 -19.74
C LEU A 165 19.80 -2.99 -19.09
N MET A 166 21.06 -3.13 -18.64
CA MET A 166 21.84 -2.01 -18.10
C MET A 166 21.99 -0.87 -19.12
N ARG A 167 22.30 -1.19 -20.38
CA ARG A 167 22.38 -0.19 -21.46
C ARG A 167 21.04 0.50 -21.69
N ARG A 168 19.94 -0.25 -21.75
CA ARG A 168 18.58 0.31 -21.92
C ARG A 168 18.18 1.21 -20.76
N ALA A 169 18.48 0.82 -19.52
CA ALA A 169 18.26 1.67 -18.35
C ALA A 169 19.09 2.97 -18.42
N GLY A 170 20.36 2.87 -18.84
CA GLY A 170 21.21 4.03 -19.09
C GLY A 170 20.64 4.98 -20.15
N THR A 171 20.13 4.42 -21.27
CA THR A 171 19.45 5.22 -22.30
C THR A 171 18.18 5.88 -21.76
N ALA A 172 17.37 5.17 -20.97
CA ALA A 172 16.16 5.73 -20.36
C ALA A 172 16.49 6.89 -19.40
N TYR A 173 17.52 6.74 -18.58
CA TYR A 173 18.07 7.82 -17.76
C TYR A 173 18.46 9.04 -18.61
N THR A 174 19.21 8.83 -19.70
CA THR A 174 19.61 9.92 -20.60
C THR A 174 18.42 10.63 -21.20
N GLN A 175 17.43 9.87 -21.69
CA GLN A 175 16.21 10.45 -22.25
C GLN A 175 15.44 11.25 -21.21
N ARG A 176 15.36 10.79 -19.96
CA ARG A 176 14.63 11.47 -18.88
C ARG A 176 15.17 12.87 -18.63
N TYR A 177 16.47 13.03 -18.37
CA TYR A 177 17.00 14.36 -18.09
C TYR A 177 17.10 15.22 -19.36
N MET A 178 17.24 14.62 -20.55
CA MET A 178 17.24 15.37 -21.82
C MET A 178 15.88 16.00 -22.16
N ARG A 179 14.76 15.43 -21.71
CA ARG A 179 13.43 16.07 -21.82
C ARG A 179 13.34 17.41 -21.07
N LEU A 180 14.21 17.63 -20.10
CA LEU A 180 14.27 18.88 -19.32
C LEU A 180 15.32 19.86 -19.85
N LYS A 181 15.95 19.58 -21.00
CA LYS A 181 16.98 20.46 -21.54
C LYS A 181 16.43 21.88 -21.77
N GLY A 182 17.09 22.87 -21.17
CA GLY A 182 16.65 24.27 -21.21
C GLY A 182 15.61 24.65 -20.15
N HIS A 183 15.12 23.69 -19.35
CA HIS A 183 14.24 23.94 -18.22
C HIS A 183 15.00 23.97 -16.89
N ARG A 184 14.43 24.69 -15.91
CA ARG A 184 14.89 24.66 -14.52
C ARG A 184 14.75 23.22 -13.99
N GLY A 185 15.83 22.67 -13.45
CA GLY A 185 15.88 21.29 -12.94
C GLY A 185 16.66 20.30 -13.82
N TYR A 186 17.12 20.68 -15.01
CA TYR A 186 17.98 19.83 -15.86
C TYR A 186 19.22 19.30 -15.10
N GLU A 187 19.99 20.21 -14.48
CA GLU A 187 21.21 19.83 -13.77
C GLU A 187 20.91 19.00 -12.52
N GLU A 188 19.80 19.27 -11.82
CA GLU A 188 19.37 18.49 -10.66
C GLU A 188 18.97 17.08 -11.06
N GLU A 189 18.20 16.93 -12.14
CA GLU A 189 17.76 15.63 -12.64
C GLU A 189 18.94 14.81 -13.21
N LYS A 190 19.89 15.47 -13.87
CA LYS A 190 21.15 14.86 -14.34
C LYS A 190 22.04 14.44 -13.17
N LYS A 191 22.23 15.30 -12.16
CA LYS A 191 23.01 14.98 -10.96
C LYS A 191 22.39 13.84 -10.15
N GLY A 192 21.06 13.70 -10.22
CA GLY A 192 20.32 12.63 -9.56
C GLY A 192 20.63 11.23 -10.10
N GLY A 193 21.26 11.08 -11.27
CA GLY A 193 21.65 9.77 -11.80
C GLY A 193 20.45 8.84 -12.10
N VAL A 194 20.74 7.54 -12.18
CA VAL A 194 19.73 6.53 -12.53
C VAL A 194 18.76 6.32 -11.37
N LYS A 195 17.47 6.22 -11.69
CA LYS A 195 16.38 5.96 -10.74
C LYS A 195 15.68 4.67 -11.13
N ARG A 196 14.91 4.13 -10.19
CA ARG A 196 14.11 2.91 -10.36
C ARG A 196 13.16 2.99 -11.56
N VAL A 197 12.65 4.16 -11.91
CA VAL A 197 11.82 4.38 -13.12
C VAL A 197 12.56 4.07 -14.43
N ASP A 198 13.88 4.24 -14.47
CA ASP A 198 14.66 4.01 -15.70
C ASP A 198 14.75 2.51 -16.05
N PHE A 199 14.49 1.64 -15.07
CA PHE A 199 14.42 0.18 -15.27
C PHE A 199 13.16 -0.22 -16.03
N LEU A 200 12.17 0.67 -16.13
CA LEU A 200 11.05 0.48 -17.03
C LEU A 200 11.43 0.69 -18.50
N MET A 201 12.67 1.12 -18.79
CA MET A 201 13.26 1.15 -20.14
C MET A 201 12.42 1.93 -21.17
N GLY A 202 11.73 2.98 -20.71
CA GLY A 202 10.83 3.82 -21.50
C GLY A 202 9.34 3.45 -21.40
N CYS A 203 9.01 2.25 -20.91
CA CYS A 203 7.64 1.80 -20.68
C CYS A 203 7.07 2.44 -19.41
N THR A 204 6.62 3.68 -19.54
CA THR A 204 6.24 4.54 -18.40
C THR A 204 4.74 4.79 -18.32
N LYS A 205 3.96 4.36 -19.31
CA LYS A 205 2.51 4.49 -19.25
C LYS A 205 1.91 3.39 -18.39
N PHE A 206 1.21 3.76 -17.34
CA PHE A 206 0.48 2.84 -16.49
C PHE A 206 -0.65 2.15 -17.27
N ARG A 207 -0.70 0.82 -17.24
CA ARG A 207 -1.77 0.01 -17.85
C ARG A 207 -2.67 -0.67 -16.85
N GLY A 208 -2.34 -0.60 -15.56
CA GLY A 208 -3.08 -1.23 -14.48
C GLY A 208 -2.28 -2.28 -13.72
N LEU A 209 -2.99 -2.96 -12.84
CA LEU A 209 -2.58 -4.01 -11.95
C LEU A 209 -3.40 -5.26 -12.25
N SER A 210 -2.77 -6.42 -12.23
CA SER A 210 -3.43 -7.72 -12.27
C SER A 210 -3.11 -8.53 -11.01
N PRO A 211 -4.05 -9.35 -10.50
CA PRO A 211 -3.76 -10.25 -9.39
C PRO A 211 -2.69 -11.28 -9.80
N THR A 212 -1.90 -11.73 -8.83
CA THR A 212 -1.00 -12.88 -8.98
C THR A 212 -1.58 -14.10 -8.26
N ASP A 213 -0.78 -15.15 -8.11
CA ASP A 213 -1.17 -16.33 -7.33
C ASP A 213 -1.21 -16.05 -5.82
N HIS A 214 -0.51 -15.00 -5.37
CA HIS A 214 -0.57 -14.51 -3.99
C HIS A 214 -1.61 -13.39 -3.87
N ALA A 215 -2.45 -13.49 -2.82
CA ALA A 215 -3.62 -12.62 -2.65
C ALA A 215 -3.29 -11.15 -2.40
N ASP A 216 -2.10 -10.85 -1.91
CA ASP A 216 -1.59 -9.53 -1.56
C ASP A 216 -0.57 -8.99 -2.58
N VAL A 217 -0.19 -9.81 -3.57
CA VAL A 217 0.80 -9.43 -4.59
C VAL A 217 0.11 -9.13 -5.92
N TRP A 218 0.41 -7.95 -6.44
CA TRP A 218 -0.16 -7.40 -7.66
C TRP A 218 0.93 -7.17 -8.69
N ARG A 219 0.67 -7.54 -9.94
CA ARG A 219 1.59 -7.29 -11.05
C ARG A 219 1.24 -5.98 -11.74
N LEU A 220 2.21 -5.08 -11.81
CA LEU A 220 2.16 -3.83 -12.55
C LEU A 220 2.40 -4.08 -14.04
N HIS A 221 1.51 -3.52 -14.86
CA HIS A 221 1.64 -3.48 -16.30
C HIS A 221 1.94 -2.05 -16.75
N VAL A 222 2.94 -1.92 -17.62
CA VAL A 222 3.34 -0.65 -18.23
C VAL A 222 3.63 -0.83 -19.73
N SER A 223 3.50 0.25 -20.50
CA SER A 223 3.84 0.29 -21.95
C SER A 223 4.67 1.49 -22.33
#